data_AF-A0A939IGQ7-F1
#
_entry.id   AF-A0A939IGQ7-F1
#
_cell.length_a   1.000
_cell.length_b   1.000
_cell.length_c   1.000
_cell.angle_alpha   90.00
_cell.angle_beta   90.00
_cell.angle_gamma   90.00
#
_symmetry.space_group_name_H-M   'P 1'
#
loop_
_entity.id
_entity.type
_entity.pdbx_description
1 polymer ?
#
loop_
_entity_poly.entity_id
_entity_poly.type
_entity_poly.pdbx_seq_one_letter_code
_entity_poly.pdbx_strand_id
1 'polypeptide(L)'
;MKKRIIGIALLTVSSILLFAWGDRVNQPDEDPTEAYYESIKDKDGFCIKDGILYAYLGKDKEITIPETVTEIYNSALSGDFGHGANLKKVIVPGTVKKINGGAFAFTSAKKIIVEEGVKEIGEWAFGDSYIEEIWFPASLEKIGNRIMETEEGLDGTKIHVPKNSEISQYFEQNMPYGNAELIYD
;
A
#
# COMPACT_ATOMS: atom_id res chain seq x y z
N MET A 1 25.24 -58.55 2.84
CA MET A 1 23.77 -58.40 2.89
C MET A 1 23.44 -56.94 3.17
N LYS A 2 22.72 -56.27 2.27
CA LYS A 2 22.14 -54.92 2.48
C LYS A 2 20.87 -55.04 3.33
N LYS A 3 20.61 -54.06 4.22
CA LYS A 3 19.29 -53.55 4.66
C LYS A 3 19.56 -52.27 5.47
N ARG A 4 19.41 -51.10 4.85
CA ARG A 4 18.20 -50.25 4.67
C ARG A 4 18.09 -49.21 5.79
N ILE A 5 18.56 -48.01 5.45
CA ILE A 5 18.41 -46.74 6.17
C ILE A 5 16.95 -46.31 6.05
N ILE A 6 16.32 -45.94 7.17
CA ILE A 6 15.05 -45.20 7.19
C ILE A 6 15.45 -43.76 7.50
N GLY A 7 15.24 -42.88 6.52
CA GLY A 7 15.58 -41.47 6.59
C GLY A 7 14.65 -40.73 7.55
N ILE A 8 15.27 -39.89 8.40
CA ILE A 8 14.60 -38.80 9.09
C ILE A 8 14.56 -37.64 8.09
N ALA A 9 13.38 -37.33 7.56
CA ALA A 9 13.13 -36.09 6.83
C ALA A 9 12.46 -35.10 7.78
N LEU A 10 13.27 -34.31 8.47
CA LEU A 10 12.86 -33.03 9.05
C LEU A 10 13.47 -31.96 8.15
N LEU A 11 12.72 -31.56 7.11
CA LEU A 11 13.03 -30.36 6.36
C LEU A 11 12.37 -29.20 7.10
N THR A 12 13.15 -28.54 7.94
CA THR A 12 12.84 -27.20 8.43
C THR A 12 12.84 -26.26 7.23
N VAL A 13 11.83 -25.42 7.12
CA VAL A 13 11.76 -24.35 6.13
C VAL A 13 12.91 -23.37 6.41
N SER A 14 14.04 -23.56 5.72
CA SER A 14 15.22 -22.69 5.80
C SER A 14 15.82 -22.62 4.42
N SER A 15 15.11 -21.95 3.52
CA SER A 15 15.61 -21.68 2.17
C SER A 15 14.92 -20.45 1.61
N ILE A 16 15.20 -19.27 2.20
CA ILE A 16 15.49 -18.04 1.47
C ILE A 16 16.49 -17.26 2.34
N LEU A 17 17.77 -17.34 1.97
CA LEU A 17 18.81 -16.39 2.38
C LEU A 17 19.91 -16.52 1.34
N LEU A 18 19.75 -15.82 0.21
CA LEU A 18 20.84 -15.57 -0.72
C LEU A 18 20.53 -14.28 -1.49
N PHE A 19 21.01 -13.16 -0.95
CA PHE A 19 21.82 -12.11 -1.60
C PHE A 19 21.83 -10.86 -0.70
N ALA A 20 22.65 -10.89 0.34
CA ALA A 20 23.05 -9.68 1.04
C ALA A 20 24.26 -9.07 0.30
N TRP A 21 24.06 -7.90 -0.29
CA TRP A 21 25.14 -6.93 -0.42
C TRP A 21 25.00 -5.92 0.72
N GLY A 22 25.96 -5.99 1.64
CA GLY A 22 26.53 -4.84 2.35
C GLY A 22 25.61 -4.03 3.27
N ASP A 23 25.70 -4.32 4.57
CA ASP A 23 25.67 -3.37 5.68
C ASP A 23 24.76 -2.13 5.53
N ARG A 24 23.50 -2.26 5.94
CA ARG A 24 22.72 -1.15 6.48
C ARG A 24 22.18 -1.52 7.86
N VAL A 25 22.62 -0.73 8.83
CA VAL A 25 22.32 -0.81 10.24
C VAL A 25 20.90 -0.28 10.51
N ASN A 26 20.10 -1.08 11.23
CA ASN A 26 18.88 -0.68 11.96
C ASN A 26 17.72 -0.01 11.17
N GLN A 27 17.04 -0.77 10.31
CA GLN A 27 15.62 -0.54 9.95
C GLN A 27 14.89 -1.89 9.76
N PRO A 28 13.56 -1.96 10.00
CA PRO A 28 12.76 -3.15 9.72
C PRO A 28 12.47 -3.23 8.21
N ASP A 29 13.50 -3.50 7.41
CA ASP A 29 13.45 -3.42 5.93
C ASP A 29 13.28 -4.78 5.23
N GLU A 30 12.60 -5.74 5.87
CA GLU A 30 12.03 -6.88 5.15
C GLU A 30 10.51 -6.85 5.35
N ASP A 31 9.79 -6.77 4.23
CA ASP A 31 8.34 -6.90 4.21
C ASP A 31 7.96 -8.19 4.96
N PRO A 32 7.06 -8.16 5.95
CA PRO A 32 6.80 -9.33 6.76
C PRO A 32 6.38 -10.55 5.90
N THR A 33 6.78 -11.75 6.34
CA THR A 33 6.45 -12.97 5.59
C THR A 33 4.95 -13.27 5.63
N GLU A 34 4.47 -14.09 4.69
CA GLU A 34 3.09 -14.63 4.70
C GLU A 34 2.66 -15.23 6.05
N ALA A 35 3.56 -15.96 6.72
CA ALA A 35 3.28 -16.54 8.03
C ALA A 35 3.03 -15.47 9.11
N TYR A 36 3.68 -14.31 9.00
CA TYR A 36 3.43 -13.18 9.87
C TYR A 36 2.05 -12.59 9.60
N TYR A 37 1.70 -12.31 8.34
CA TYR A 37 0.40 -11.77 7.97
C TYR A 37 -0.75 -12.65 8.43
N GLU A 38 -0.65 -13.96 8.18
CA GLU A 38 -1.65 -14.94 8.62
C GLU A 38 -1.85 -14.95 10.14
N SER A 39 -0.82 -14.64 10.94
CA SER A 39 -0.92 -14.61 12.40
C SER A 39 -1.68 -13.41 12.96
N ILE A 40 -1.83 -12.34 12.17
CA ILE A 40 -2.50 -11.09 12.56
C ILE A 40 -3.75 -10.80 11.71
N LYS A 41 -4.14 -11.74 10.83
CA LYS A 41 -5.27 -11.61 9.92
C LYS A 41 -6.59 -11.77 10.66
N ASP A 42 -7.52 -10.84 10.44
CA ASP A 42 -8.90 -10.97 10.90
C ASP A 42 -9.78 -11.80 9.93
N LYS A 43 -11.07 -11.94 10.26
CA LYS A 43 -12.01 -12.72 9.44
C LYS A 43 -12.26 -12.14 8.04
N ASP A 44 -12.01 -10.85 7.85
CA ASP A 44 -12.26 -10.12 6.59
C ASP A 44 -10.97 -10.02 5.76
N GLY A 45 -9.84 -10.45 6.32
CA GLY A 45 -8.56 -10.54 5.63
C GLY A 45 -7.61 -9.38 5.91
N PHE A 46 -7.93 -8.50 6.88
CA PHE A 46 -7.03 -7.43 7.28
C PHE A 46 -5.97 -7.97 8.24
N CYS A 47 -4.69 -7.80 7.89
CA CYS A 47 -3.56 -8.17 8.71
C CYS A 47 -3.13 -6.95 9.53
N ILE A 48 -3.70 -6.79 10.73
CA ILE A 48 -3.53 -5.59 11.56
C ILE A 48 -2.85 -5.93 12.87
N LYS A 49 -1.84 -5.13 13.24
CA LYS A 49 -1.18 -5.22 14.53
C LYS A 49 -0.83 -3.83 15.04
N ASP A 50 -1.17 -3.56 16.30
CA ASP A 50 -0.87 -2.29 16.98
C ASP A 50 -1.32 -1.04 16.21
N GLY A 51 -2.49 -1.13 15.55
CA GLY A 51 -3.05 -0.04 14.74
C GLY A 51 -2.42 0.13 13.36
N ILE A 52 -1.52 -0.77 12.96
CA ILE A 52 -0.85 -0.74 11.66
C ILE A 52 -1.44 -1.83 10.76
N LEU A 53 -1.90 -1.45 9.57
CA LEU A 53 -2.29 -2.38 8.52
C LEU A 53 -1.05 -2.81 7.74
N TYR A 54 -0.71 -4.09 7.83
CA TYR A 54 0.47 -4.68 7.20
C TYR A 54 0.18 -5.35 5.87
N ALA A 55 -1.00 -5.95 5.71
CA ALA A 55 -1.43 -6.57 4.46
C ALA A 55 -2.95 -6.66 4.41
N TYR A 56 -3.52 -6.66 3.20
CA TYR A 56 -4.90 -7.09 2.98
C TYR A 56 -4.92 -8.34 2.10
N LEU A 57 -5.25 -9.47 2.73
CA LEU A 57 -5.33 -10.82 2.13
C LEU A 57 -6.79 -11.26 1.89
N GLY A 58 -7.74 -10.34 2.07
CA GLY A 58 -9.16 -10.59 1.84
C GLY A 58 -9.52 -10.71 0.36
N LYS A 59 -10.78 -11.01 0.10
CA LYS A 59 -11.31 -11.24 -1.27
C LYS A 59 -12.33 -10.20 -1.71
N ASP A 60 -12.73 -9.33 -0.79
CA ASP A 60 -13.70 -8.29 -1.11
C ASP A 60 -13.08 -7.30 -2.10
N LYS A 61 -13.94 -6.84 -3.01
CA LYS A 61 -13.56 -5.88 -4.07
C LYS A 61 -13.72 -4.44 -3.61
N GLU A 62 -14.50 -4.22 -2.56
CA GLU A 62 -14.74 -2.90 -2.00
C GLU A 62 -14.51 -3.00 -0.51
N ILE A 63 -13.57 -2.20 -0.01
CA ILE A 63 -13.21 -2.22 1.41
C ILE A 63 -13.21 -0.81 1.97
N THR A 64 -13.50 -0.73 3.27
CA THR A 64 -13.13 0.39 4.12
C THR A 64 -12.09 -0.12 5.07
N ILE A 65 -10.95 0.55 5.17
CA ILE A 65 -9.92 0.19 6.14
C ILE A 65 -10.53 0.34 7.54
N PRO A 66 -10.34 -0.61 8.48
CA PRO A 66 -10.95 -0.53 9.80
C PRO A 66 -10.53 0.74 10.55
N GLU A 67 -11.47 1.36 11.27
CA GLU A 67 -11.26 2.60 12.05
C GLU A 67 -10.23 2.46 13.17
N THR A 68 -9.81 1.23 13.48
CA THR A 68 -8.72 0.95 14.43
C THR A 68 -7.33 1.17 13.83
N VAL A 69 -7.23 1.38 12.52
CA VAL A 69 -5.96 1.57 11.81
C VAL A 69 -5.56 3.04 11.86
N THR A 70 -4.34 3.30 12.32
CA THR A 70 -3.71 4.62 12.34
C THR A 70 -2.61 4.76 11.30
N GLU A 71 -2.10 3.66 10.76
CA GLU A 71 -1.02 3.65 9.77
C GLU A 71 -1.19 2.50 8.78
N ILE A 72 -0.96 2.78 7.49
CA ILE A 72 -0.86 1.76 6.45
C ILE A 72 0.61 1.55 6.16
N TYR A 73 1.11 0.35 6.41
CA TYR A 73 2.52 -0.01 6.22
C TYR A 73 2.93 0.04 4.75
N ASN A 74 4.24 0.00 4.50
CA ASN A 74 4.78 -0.15 3.16
C ASN A 74 4.12 -1.36 2.48
N SER A 75 3.70 -1.19 1.23
CA SER A 75 3.18 -2.28 0.38
C SER A 75 1.96 -3.06 0.91
N ALA A 76 1.26 -2.57 1.94
CA ALA A 76 0.17 -3.31 2.59
C ALA A 76 -1.03 -3.63 1.68
N LEU A 77 -1.23 -2.87 0.62
CA LEU A 77 -2.22 -3.12 -0.44
C LEU A 77 -1.57 -3.08 -1.83
N SER A 78 -0.27 -3.41 -1.90
CA SER A 78 0.46 -3.41 -3.16
C SER A 78 0.17 -4.67 -3.98
N GLY A 79 -0.10 -4.47 -5.28
CA GLY A 79 -0.35 -5.55 -6.21
C GLY A 79 0.86 -6.47 -6.45
N ASP A 80 2.08 -5.97 -6.28
CA ASP A 80 3.32 -6.75 -6.43
C ASP A 80 3.41 -7.93 -5.47
N PHE A 81 2.85 -7.77 -4.28
CA PHE A 81 2.81 -8.80 -3.24
C PHE A 81 1.48 -9.57 -3.26
N GLY A 82 0.63 -9.33 -4.26
CA GLY A 82 -0.71 -9.92 -4.35
C GLY A 82 -1.70 -9.39 -3.29
N HIS A 83 -1.33 -8.38 -2.52
CA HIS A 83 -2.18 -7.77 -1.51
C HIS A 83 -3.30 -6.98 -2.18
N GLY A 84 -4.56 -7.26 -1.83
CA GLY A 84 -5.70 -6.56 -2.41
C GLY A 84 -5.80 -6.68 -3.94
N ALA A 85 -5.28 -7.75 -4.55
CA ALA A 85 -5.19 -7.91 -6.01
C ALA A 85 -6.53 -7.79 -6.77
N ASN A 86 -7.67 -7.89 -6.08
CA ASN A 86 -9.01 -7.80 -6.68
C ASN A 86 -9.80 -6.54 -6.28
N LEU A 87 -9.14 -5.57 -5.63
CA LEU A 87 -9.79 -4.35 -5.19
C LEU A 87 -10.27 -3.51 -6.36
N LYS A 88 -11.42 -2.88 -6.17
CA LYS A 88 -12.05 -1.92 -7.07
C LYS A 88 -12.25 -0.58 -6.38
N LYS A 89 -12.62 -0.61 -5.09
CA LYS A 89 -12.80 0.58 -4.27
C LYS A 89 -12.13 0.42 -2.92
N VAL A 90 -11.41 1.45 -2.49
CA VAL A 90 -10.87 1.54 -1.14
C VAL A 90 -11.29 2.87 -0.50
N ILE A 91 -11.76 2.80 0.73
CA ILE A 91 -11.93 3.97 1.59
C ILE A 91 -10.87 3.90 2.69
N VAL A 92 -10.05 4.94 2.76
CA VAL A 92 -9.06 5.16 3.82
C VAL A 92 -9.66 6.18 4.79
N PRO A 93 -10.13 5.74 5.98
CA PRO A 93 -10.79 6.63 6.90
C PRO A 93 -9.80 7.62 7.54
N GLY A 94 -10.34 8.71 8.07
CA GLY A 94 -9.58 9.76 8.75
C GLY A 94 -8.82 9.33 10.01
N THR A 95 -9.08 8.13 10.53
CA THR A 95 -8.33 7.50 11.61
C THR A 95 -6.92 7.12 11.18
N VAL A 96 -6.72 6.78 9.91
CA VAL A 96 -5.40 6.59 9.32
C VAL A 96 -4.68 7.94 9.26
N LYS A 97 -3.56 8.07 9.95
CA LYS A 97 -2.74 9.30 9.97
C LYS A 97 -1.65 9.28 8.92
N LYS A 98 -1.18 8.08 8.56
CA LYS A 98 -0.05 7.90 7.65
C LYS A 98 -0.29 6.75 6.69
N ILE A 99 -0.07 7.03 5.42
CA ILE A 99 0.03 6.04 4.34
C ILE A 99 1.50 5.97 3.96
N ASN A 100 2.19 4.85 4.21
CA ASN A 100 3.61 4.75 3.90
C ASN A 100 3.88 4.56 2.40
N GLY A 101 5.16 4.48 2.04
CA GLY A 101 5.59 4.40 0.65
C GLY A 101 5.13 3.10 -0.01
N GLY A 102 4.71 3.19 -1.27
CA GLY A 102 4.20 2.05 -2.03
C GLY A 102 3.00 1.31 -1.42
N ALA A 103 2.32 1.88 -0.41
CA ALA A 103 1.23 1.19 0.31
C ALA A 103 0.13 0.65 -0.62
N PHE A 104 -0.15 1.35 -1.71
CA PHE A 104 -1.09 1.01 -2.77
C PHE A 104 -0.39 0.91 -4.14
N ALA A 105 0.92 0.71 -4.18
CA ALA A 105 1.63 0.55 -5.45
C ALA A 105 1.05 -0.63 -6.25
N PHE A 106 0.99 -0.52 -7.58
CA PHE A 106 0.44 -1.55 -8.46
C PHE A 106 -0.97 -2.03 -8.09
N THR A 107 -1.76 -1.22 -7.37
CA THR A 107 -3.10 -1.65 -6.94
C THR A 107 -4.03 -1.77 -8.15
N SER A 108 -4.97 -2.72 -8.09
CA SER A 108 -6.05 -2.84 -9.07
C SER A 108 -7.26 -1.95 -8.76
N ALA A 109 -7.25 -1.26 -7.61
CA ALA A 109 -8.31 -0.36 -7.20
C ALA A 109 -8.52 0.75 -8.23
N LYS A 110 -9.77 0.92 -8.65
CA LYS A 110 -10.18 1.97 -9.60
C LYS A 110 -10.59 3.26 -8.91
N LYS A 111 -11.07 3.15 -7.68
CA LYS A 111 -11.54 4.27 -6.89
C LYS A 111 -10.92 4.26 -5.51
N ILE A 112 -10.27 5.35 -5.11
CA ILE A 112 -9.72 5.50 -3.76
C ILE A 112 -10.25 6.79 -3.14
N ILE A 113 -10.74 6.70 -1.90
CA ILE A 113 -11.18 7.86 -1.14
C ILE A 113 -10.28 7.95 0.09
N VAL A 114 -9.45 8.98 0.14
CA VAL A 114 -8.64 9.31 1.32
C VAL A 114 -9.39 10.38 2.10
N GLU A 115 -9.95 10.01 3.25
CA GLU A 115 -10.84 10.87 4.03
C GLU A 115 -10.07 11.87 4.91
N GLU A 116 -10.79 12.90 5.35
CA GLU A 116 -10.25 13.93 6.23
C GLU A 116 -9.70 13.37 7.53
N GLY A 117 -8.48 13.78 7.88
CA GLY A 117 -7.76 13.32 9.06
C GLY A 117 -6.44 12.63 8.74
N VAL A 118 -6.24 12.19 7.50
CA VAL A 118 -4.97 11.67 6.97
C VAL A 118 -3.96 12.81 6.83
N LYS A 119 -2.76 12.62 7.38
CA LYS A 119 -1.72 13.68 7.50
C LYS A 119 -0.54 13.48 6.58
N GLU A 120 -0.17 12.23 6.33
CA GLU A 120 1.05 11.90 5.62
C GLU A 120 0.82 10.84 4.54
N ILE A 121 1.35 11.09 3.34
CA ILE A 121 1.43 10.13 2.24
C ILE A 121 2.90 9.95 1.86
N GLY A 122 3.37 8.71 1.82
CA GLY A 122 4.73 8.34 1.52
C GLY A 122 5.05 8.40 0.02
N GLU A 123 6.35 8.26 -0.28
CA GLU A 123 6.85 8.19 -1.65
C GLU A 123 6.17 7.04 -2.41
N TRP A 124 5.70 7.33 -3.62
CA TRP A 124 5.16 6.30 -4.51
C TRP A 124 3.96 5.52 -3.94
N ALA A 125 3.25 6.09 -2.97
CA ALA A 125 2.16 5.42 -2.25
C ALA A 125 1.10 4.80 -3.16
N PHE A 126 0.80 5.41 -4.30
CA PHE A 126 -0.13 4.93 -5.33
C PHE A 126 0.56 4.79 -6.70
N GLY A 127 1.87 4.52 -6.70
CA GLY A 127 2.66 4.39 -7.92
C GLY A 127 2.24 3.19 -8.79
N ASP A 128 2.47 3.30 -10.10
CA ASP A 128 2.10 2.31 -11.12
C ASP A 128 0.68 1.72 -10.96
N SER A 129 -0.26 2.58 -10.55
CA SER A 129 -1.64 2.20 -10.30
C SER A 129 -2.57 2.91 -11.27
N TYR A 130 -3.34 2.15 -12.05
CA TYR A 130 -4.32 2.67 -13.01
C TYR A 130 -5.64 3.04 -12.33
N ILE A 131 -5.56 3.97 -11.38
CA ILE A 131 -6.68 4.52 -10.63
C ILE A 131 -7.46 5.45 -11.56
N GLU A 132 -8.77 5.24 -11.65
CA GLU A 132 -9.67 6.07 -12.46
C GLU A 132 -10.05 7.35 -11.71
N GLU A 133 -10.22 7.26 -10.39
CA GLU A 133 -10.69 8.38 -9.58
C GLU A 133 -10.17 8.31 -8.14
N ILE A 134 -9.55 9.40 -7.67
CA ILE A 134 -9.02 9.51 -6.30
C ILE A 134 -9.41 10.83 -5.64
N TRP A 135 -9.73 10.77 -4.35
CA TRP A 135 -9.93 11.94 -3.49
C TRP A 135 -8.82 12.05 -2.47
N PHE A 136 -8.28 13.25 -2.35
CA PHE A 136 -7.35 13.62 -1.28
C PHE A 136 -7.98 14.62 -0.31
N PRO A 137 -7.63 14.55 0.99
CA PRO A 137 -8.18 15.46 1.99
C PRO A 137 -7.34 16.73 2.14
N ALA A 138 -7.95 17.77 2.72
CA ALA A 138 -7.31 19.04 3.04
C ALA A 138 -6.34 18.91 4.22
N SER A 139 -6.51 17.86 5.03
CA SER A 139 -5.67 17.60 6.20
C SER A 139 -4.24 17.17 5.90
N LEU A 140 -3.87 16.89 4.65
CA LEU A 140 -2.51 16.45 4.28
C LEU A 140 -1.48 17.54 4.56
N GLU A 141 -0.38 17.13 5.19
CA GLU A 141 0.72 18.00 5.61
C GLU A 141 2.08 17.55 5.05
N LYS A 142 2.27 16.24 4.85
CA LYS A 142 3.48 15.69 4.25
C LYS A 142 3.15 14.77 3.09
N ILE A 143 3.73 15.08 1.94
CA ILE A 143 3.48 14.37 0.68
C ILE A 143 4.84 13.94 0.13
N GLY A 144 5.00 12.63 -0.04
CA GLY A 144 6.19 12.03 -0.61
C GLY A 144 6.36 12.36 -2.09
N ASN A 145 7.48 11.96 -2.67
CA ASN A 145 7.70 12.15 -4.10
C ASN A 145 6.85 11.15 -4.90
N ARG A 146 6.47 11.55 -6.12
CA ARG A 146 5.94 10.62 -7.14
C ARG A 146 4.76 9.78 -6.64
N ILE A 147 3.89 10.34 -5.79
CA ILE A 147 2.83 9.58 -5.09
C ILE A 147 1.88 8.82 -6.01
N MET A 148 1.77 9.23 -7.29
CA MET A 148 0.96 8.59 -8.33
C MET A 148 1.72 8.49 -9.66
N GLU A 149 3.06 8.44 -9.62
CA GLU A 149 3.83 8.27 -10.87
C GLU A 149 3.60 6.88 -11.45
N THR A 150 3.40 6.80 -12.76
CA THR A 150 3.27 5.55 -13.50
C THR A 150 4.17 5.59 -14.74
N GLU A 151 4.58 4.41 -15.24
CA GLU A 151 5.35 4.32 -16.48
C GLU A 151 4.57 4.83 -17.71
N GLU A 152 3.25 4.63 -17.73
CA GLU A 152 2.37 4.98 -18.86
C GLU A 152 1.67 6.35 -18.73
N GLY A 153 1.88 7.04 -17.60
CA GLY A 153 1.15 8.26 -17.25
C GLY A 153 -0.27 8.03 -16.71
N LEU A 154 -0.94 9.11 -16.32
CA LEU A 154 -2.26 9.11 -15.68
C LEU A 154 -3.38 9.57 -16.63
N ASP A 155 -3.45 9.02 -17.84
CA ASP A 155 -4.44 9.44 -18.83
C ASP A 155 -5.89 9.22 -18.36
N GLY A 156 -6.65 10.30 -18.23
CA GLY A 156 -8.08 10.27 -17.85
C GLY A 156 -8.34 10.03 -16.36
N THR A 157 -7.31 9.90 -15.53
CA THR A 157 -7.45 9.81 -14.07
C THR A 157 -8.01 11.13 -13.54
N LYS A 158 -9.05 11.05 -12.70
CA LYS A 158 -9.64 12.20 -12.00
C LYS A 158 -9.07 12.30 -10.60
N ILE A 159 -8.39 13.41 -10.33
CA ILE A 159 -7.75 13.69 -9.06
C ILE A 159 -8.52 14.82 -8.39
N HIS A 160 -9.28 14.50 -7.36
CA HIS A 160 -10.03 15.48 -6.57
C HIS A 160 -9.16 16.00 -5.44
N VAL A 161 -8.94 17.32 -5.41
CA VAL A 161 -8.14 18.01 -4.41
C VAL A 161 -8.89 19.22 -3.84
N PRO A 162 -8.72 19.52 -2.54
CA PRO A 162 -9.26 20.75 -1.96
C PRO A 162 -8.49 21.97 -2.46
N LYS A 163 -9.19 23.06 -2.75
CA LYS A 163 -8.57 24.34 -3.13
C LYS A 163 -7.61 24.86 -2.04
N ASN A 164 -6.48 25.43 -2.47
CA ASN A 164 -5.47 26.06 -1.60
C ASN A 164 -4.89 25.12 -0.53
N SER A 165 -4.78 23.84 -0.82
CA SER A 165 -4.21 22.83 0.09
C SER A 165 -2.78 22.46 -0.29
N GLU A 166 -2.06 21.77 0.62
CA GLU A 166 -0.73 21.22 0.32
C GLU A 166 -0.79 20.25 -0.87
N ILE A 167 -1.84 19.43 -0.95
CA ILE A 167 -1.99 18.45 -2.04
C ILE A 167 -2.32 19.12 -3.38
N SER A 168 -3.10 20.21 -3.41
CA SER A 168 -3.31 20.95 -4.65
C SER A 168 -2.01 21.59 -5.15
N GLN A 169 -1.23 22.22 -4.26
CA GLN A 169 0.07 22.80 -4.60
C GLN A 169 1.08 21.74 -5.06
N TYR A 170 1.05 20.55 -4.45
CA TYR A 170 1.87 19.43 -4.86
C TYR A 170 1.62 19.05 -6.32
N PHE A 171 0.34 18.89 -6.73
CA PHE A 171 0.00 18.50 -8.10
C PHE A 171 0.24 19.63 -9.11
N GLU A 172 0.15 20.89 -8.71
CA GLU A 172 0.56 22.01 -9.57
C GLU A 172 2.05 21.95 -9.97
N GLN A 173 2.89 21.37 -9.12
CA GLN A 173 4.35 21.32 -9.31
C GLN A 173 4.87 19.94 -9.77
N ASN A 174 4.17 18.87 -9.41
CA ASN A 174 4.62 17.48 -9.55
C ASN A 174 3.58 16.62 -10.26
N MET A 175 2.79 17.19 -11.17
CA MET A 175 1.83 16.45 -11.96
C MET A 175 2.55 15.32 -12.74
N PRO A 176 2.15 14.05 -12.56
CA PRO A 176 2.68 12.97 -13.38
C PRO A 176 2.41 13.22 -14.87
N TYR A 177 3.24 12.61 -15.73
CA TYR A 177 2.99 12.63 -17.17
C TYR A 177 1.61 12.05 -17.50
N GLY A 178 1.02 12.47 -18.62
CA GLY A 178 -0.31 12.08 -19.06
C GLY A 178 -1.35 13.19 -18.89
N ASN A 179 -2.61 12.85 -19.16
CA ASN A 179 -3.74 13.77 -19.23
C ASN A 179 -4.73 13.53 -18.07
N ALA A 180 -4.22 13.55 -16.84
CA ALA A 180 -5.07 13.50 -15.66
C ALA A 180 -5.83 14.82 -15.47
N GLU A 181 -7.06 14.72 -15.00
CA GLU A 181 -7.94 15.83 -14.70
C GLU A 181 -7.84 16.18 -13.22
N LEU A 182 -7.30 17.37 -12.90
CA LEU A 182 -7.28 17.90 -11.54
C LEU A 182 -8.60 18.65 -11.28
N ILE A 183 -9.40 18.12 -10.36
CA ILE A 183 -10.73 18.63 -9.98
C ILE A 183 -10.60 19.28 -8.62
N TYR A 184 -11.02 20.55 -8.53
CA TYR A 184 -10.90 21.34 -7.32
C TYR A 184 -12.22 21.44 -6.59
N ASP A 185 -12.30 20.84 -5.41
CA ASP A 185 -13.46 20.88 -4.52
C ASP A 185 -13.46 22.14 -3.64
#